data_AF-A0A117RB41-F1
#
_entry.id   AF-A0A117RB41-F1
#
_cell.length_a   1.000
_cell.length_b   1.000
_cell.length_c   1.000
_cell.angle_alpha   90.00
_cell.angle_beta   90.00
_cell.angle_gamma   90.00
#
_symmetry.space_group_name_H-M   'P 1'
#
loop_
_entity.id
_entity.type
_entity.pdbx_description
1 polymer ?
#
loop_
_entity_poly.entity_id
_entity_poly.type
_entity_poly.pdbx_seq_one_letter_code
_entity_poly.pdbx_strand_id
1 'polypeptide(L)'
;MHERFSGVWICKDFGRVTTGADPTELGRAVLTAYLVGRPTRGETFRVLVRADNGSQSVITPGQLTDPGWKADPAICRALPAYLRDALA
;
A
#
# COMPACT_ATOMS: atom_id res chain seq x y z
N MET A 1 -6.16 8.04 3.98
CA MET A 1 -5.75 9.20 4.79
C MET A 1 -6.79 9.39 5.88
N HIS A 2 -6.38 9.47 7.14
CA HIS A 2 -7.32 9.75 8.23
C HIS A 2 -7.44 11.26 8.43
N GLU A 3 -8.62 11.82 8.20
CA GLU A 3 -8.91 13.22 8.46
C GLU A 3 -9.20 13.42 9.95
N ARG A 4 -8.32 14.14 10.65
CA ARG A 4 -8.39 14.30 12.12
C ARG A 4 -9.63 15.07 12.60
N PHE A 5 -10.15 15.99 11.79
CA PHE A 5 -11.29 16.82 12.18
C PHE A 5 -12.63 16.06 12.12
N SER A 6 -12.79 15.18 11.13
CA SER A 6 -14.01 14.40 10.91
C SER A 6 -13.94 12.98 11.50
N GLY A 7 -12.74 12.48 11.83
CA GLY A 7 -12.53 11.08 12.22
C GLY A 7 -12.75 10.08 11.06
N VAL A 8 -12.83 10.58 9.82
CA VAL A 8 -13.15 9.77 8.65
C VAL A 8 -11.89 9.32 7.92
N TRP A 9 -11.94 8.11 7.39
CA TRP A 9 -10.96 7.61 6.46
C TRP A 9 -11.33 7.98 5.03
N ILE A 10 -10.52 8.84 4.41
CA ILE A 10 -10.67 9.22 3.01
C ILE A 10 -9.70 8.37 2.18
N CYS A 11 -10.23 7.67 1.18
CA CYS A 11 -9.41 7.02 0.15
C CYS A 11 -8.78 8.12 -0.69
N LYS A 12 -7.45 8.25 -0.59
CA LYS A 12 -6.70 9.25 -1.38
C LYS A 12 -6.42 8.75 -2.80
N ASP A 13 -6.32 7.44 -2.94
CA ASP A 13 -5.96 6.77 -4.19
C ASP A 13 -6.76 5.46 -4.30
N PHE A 14 -7.14 5.09 -5.53
CA PHE A 14 -7.81 3.83 -5.85
C PHE A 14 -7.14 3.22 -7.09
N GLY A 15 -6.93 1.90 -7.07
CA GLY A 15 -6.35 1.17 -8.19
C GLY A 15 -6.88 -0.25 -8.24
N ARG A 16 -6.80 -0.85 -9.43
CA ARG A 16 -7.14 -2.26 -9.66
C ARG A 16 -6.01 -2.91 -10.45
N VAL A 17 -5.65 -4.12 -10.06
CA VAL A 17 -4.61 -4.92 -10.70
C VAL A 17 -5.03 -6.39 -10.70
N THR A 18 -4.73 -7.11 -11.78
CA THR A 18 -4.88 -8.56 -11.84
C THR A 18 -3.52 -9.19 -11.57
N THR A 19 -3.39 -9.90 -10.45
CA THR A 19 -2.14 -10.54 -10.03
C THR A 19 -2.42 -11.80 -9.21
N GLY A 20 -1.51 -12.78 -9.25
CA GLY A 20 -1.52 -13.95 -8.38
C GLY A 20 -0.76 -13.74 -7.07
N ALA A 21 -0.22 -12.54 -6.84
CA ALA A 21 0.53 -12.22 -5.62
C ALA A 21 -0.36 -12.23 -4.37
N ASP A 22 0.25 -12.54 -3.23
CA ASP A 22 -0.41 -12.45 -1.93
C ASP A 22 -0.95 -11.02 -1.70
N PRO A 23 -2.23 -10.85 -1.31
CA PRO A 23 -2.83 -9.53 -1.07
C PRO A 23 -2.10 -8.70 0.00
N THR A 24 -1.47 -9.34 0.98
CA THR A 24 -0.70 -8.65 2.03
C THR A 24 0.61 -8.12 1.47
N GLU A 25 1.35 -8.91 0.69
CA GLU A 25 2.57 -8.45 0.01
C GLU A 25 2.28 -7.35 -1.01
N LEU A 26 1.16 -7.45 -1.75
CA LEU A 26 0.70 -6.36 -2.63
C LEU A 26 0.44 -5.08 -1.83
N GLY A 27 -0.27 -5.19 -0.70
CA GLY A 27 -0.56 -4.05 0.17
C GLY A 27 0.69 -3.42 0.79
N ARG A 28 1.69 -4.24 1.16
CA ARG A 28 2.99 -3.76 1.64
C ARG A 28 3.76 -3.02 0.56
N ALA A 29 3.78 -3.52 -0.68
CA ALA A 29 4.42 -2.85 -1.81
C ALA A 29 3.78 -1.51 -2.11
N VAL A 30 2.46 -1.44 -2.19
CA VAL A 30 1.73 -0.18 -2.40
C VAL A 30 2.03 0.80 -1.26
N LEU A 31 1.94 0.36 0.00
CA LEU A 31 2.15 1.26 1.13
C LEU A 31 3.59 1.76 1.19
N THR A 32 4.57 0.88 0.94
CA THR A 32 5.99 1.26 0.91
C THR A 32 6.22 2.29 -0.18
N ALA A 33 5.81 2.00 -1.43
CA ALA A 33 5.91 2.93 -2.56
C ALA A 33 5.28 4.29 -2.26
N TYR A 34 4.12 4.28 -1.60
CA TYR A 34 3.39 5.49 -1.25
C TYR A 34 4.11 6.36 -0.21
N LEU A 35 4.84 5.73 0.70
CA LEU A 35 5.55 6.40 1.78
C LEU A 35 6.96 6.86 1.37
N VAL A 36 7.51 6.35 0.27
CA VAL A 36 8.79 6.82 -0.28
C VAL A 36 8.72 8.34 -0.48
N GLY A 37 9.66 9.05 0.16
CA GLY A 37 9.77 10.50 0.11
C GLY A 37 8.68 11.28 0.86
N ARG A 38 7.85 10.63 1.69
CA ARG A 38 6.77 11.32 2.45
C ARG A 38 6.99 11.28 3.96
N PRO A 39 6.89 12.43 4.66
CA PRO A 39 6.87 12.42 6.12
C PRO A 39 5.56 11.82 6.63
N THR A 40 5.66 10.78 7.46
CA THR A 40 4.49 10.11 8.07
C THR A 40 3.96 10.82 9.32
N ARG A 41 4.55 11.97 9.70
CA ARG A 41 4.26 12.63 10.98
C ARG A 41 2.85 13.20 11.01
N GLY A 42 2.00 12.59 11.83
CA GLY A 42 0.65 13.08 12.14
C GLY A 42 -0.47 12.53 11.25
N GLU A 43 -0.14 11.73 10.24
CA GLU A 43 -1.12 11.09 9.36
C GLU A 43 -1.15 9.58 9.56
N THR A 44 -2.34 9.01 9.68
CA THR A 44 -2.52 7.56 9.67
C THR A 44 -2.70 7.10 8.23
N PHE A 45 -1.73 6.35 7.71
CA PHE A 45 -1.80 5.70 6.41
C PHE A 45 -2.22 4.24 6.60
N ARG A 46 -3.01 3.73 5.65
CA ARG A 46 -3.29 2.30 5.51
C ARG A 46 -3.60 2.00 4.07
N VAL A 47 -3.28 0.79 3.63
CA VAL A 47 -3.74 0.23 2.37
C VAL A 47 -4.79 -0.82 2.66
N LEU A 48 -5.90 -0.76 1.95
CA LEU A 48 -6.92 -1.81 1.93
C LEU A 48 -6.82 -2.53 0.58
N VAL A 49 -6.51 -3.81 0.61
CA VAL A 49 -6.53 -4.67 -0.58
C VAL A 49 -7.78 -5.53 -0.50
N ARG A 50 -8.60 -5.49 -1.55
CA ARG A 50 -9.78 -6.35 -1.71
C ARG A 50 -9.53 -7.31 -2.87
N ALA A 51 -9.52 -8.60 -2.59
CA ALA A 51 -9.43 -9.63 -3.61
C ALA A 51 -10.81 -9.95 -4.19
N ASP A 52 -10.84 -10.52 -5.40
CA ASP A 52 -12.09 -10.85 -6.11
C ASP A 52 -12.93 -11.92 -5.38
N ASN A 53 -12.29 -12.75 -4.55
CA ASN A 53 -12.97 -13.70 -3.65
C ASN A 53 -13.65 -13.04 -2.44
N GLY A 54 -13.63 -11.70 -2.35
CA GLY A 54 -14.21 -10.93 -1.26
C GLY A 54 -13.30 -10.76 -0.03
N SER A 55 -12.14 -11.42 0.02
CA SER A 55 -11.21 -11.26 1.14
C SER A 55 -10.61 -9.85 1.16
N GLN A 56 -10.32 -9.37 2.38
CA GLN A 56 -9.75 -8.04 2.58
C GLN A 56 -8.52 -8.12 3.48
N SER A 57 -7.46 -7.42 3.07
CA SER A 57 -6.24 -7.24 3.85
C SER A 57 -6.04 -5.76 4.12
N VAL A 58 -5.79 -5.41 5.39
CA VAL A 58 -5.46 -4.04 5.82
C VAL A 58 -3.99 -4.00 6.22
N ILE A 59 -3.23 -3.14 5.57
CA ILE A 59 -1.80 -2.98 5.80
C ILE A 59 -1.54 -1.58 6.36
N THR A 60 -0.77 -1.51 7.44
CA THR A 60 -0.41 -0.29 8.15
C THR A 60 1.11 -0.10 8.20
N PRO A 61 1.61 1.14 8.41
CA PRO A 61 3.05 1.41 8.47
C PRO A 61 3.79 0.59 9.54
N GLY A 62 3.12 0.24 10.65
CA GLY A 62 3.70 -0.61 11.70
C GLY A 62 3.99 -2.05 11.25
N GLN A 63 3.45 -2.48 10.11
CA GLN A 63 3.71 -3.79 9.50
C GLN A 63 4.82 -3.73 8.44
N LEU A 64 5.44 -2.56 8.22
CA LEU A 64 6.57 -2.35 7.31
C LEU A 64 7.92 -2.35 8.04
N THR A 65 7.97 -2.78 9.29
CA THR A 65 9.12 -2.66 10.20
C THR A 65 10.32 -3.54 9.88
N ASP A 66 10.31 -4.25 8.75
CA ASP A 66 11.44 -5.05 8.29
C ASP A 66 12.37 -4.19 7.40
N PRO A 67 13.53 -3.75 7.92
CA PRO A 67 14.46 -2.89 7.18
C PRO A 67 15.11 -3.57 5.96
N GLY A 68 15.00 -4.89 5.83
CA GLY A 68 15.49 -5.65 4.69
C GLY A 68 14.41 -6.03 3.67
N TRP A 69 13.15 -5.70 3.95
CA TRP A 69 12.04 -6.08 3.09
C TRP A 69 12.14 -5.42 1.72
N LYS A 70 11.96 -6.23 0.67
CA LYS A 70 11.88 -5.79 -0.73
C LYS A 70 10.60 -6.33 -1.34
N ALA A 71 9.93 -5.47 -2.10
CA ALA A 71 8.78 -5.88 -2.88
C ALA A 71 9.20 -6.95 -3.90
N ASP A 72 8.39 -8.00 -4.04
CA ASP A 72 8.56 -8.99 -5.10
C ASP A 72 8.58 -8.28 -6.49
N PRO A 73 9.57 -8.56 -7.35
CA PRO A 73 9.61 -8.02 -8.71
C PRO A 73 8.33 -8.25 -9.53
N ALA A 74 7.63 -9.37 -9.33
CA ALA A 74 6.35 -9.66 -9.97
C ALA A 74 5.26 -8.68 -9.51
N ILE A 75 5.25 -8.32 -8.22
CA ILE A 75 4.35 -7.30 -7.67
C ILE A 75 4.68 -5.94 -8.27
N CYS A 76 5.96 -5.56 -8.32
CA CYS A 76 6.40 -4.28 -8.89
C CYS A 76 5.95 -4.13 -10.36
N ARG A 77 6.01 -5.19 -11.16
CA ARG A 77 5.52 -5.19 -12.55
C ARG A 77 4.02 -4.99 -12.64
N ALA A 78 3.26 -5.55 -11.70
CA ALA A 78 1.81 -5.44 -11.67
C ALA A 78 1.33 -4.04 -11.19
N LEU A 79 2.16 -3.30 -10.45
CA LEU A 79 1.82 -1.98 -9.95
C LEU A 79 1.72 -0.92 -11.08
N PRO A 80 0.86 0.10 -10.92
CA PRO A 80 0.90 1.31 -11.73
C PRO A 80 2.30 1.95 -11.76
N ALA A 81 2.64 2.58 -12.89
CA ALA A 81 3.99 3.12 -13.14
C ALA A 81 4.50 4.03 -12.01
N TYR A 82 3.69 4.98 -11.54
CA TYR A 82 4.11 5.90 -10.47
C TYR A 82 4.45 5.23 -9.14
N LEU A 83 3.85 4.07 -8.82
CA LEU A 83 4.20 3.29 -7.64
C LEU A 83 5.42 2.40 -7.89
N ARG A 84 5.54 1.86 -9.11
CA ARG A 84 6.70 1.07 -9.52
C ARG A 84 7.96 1.91 -9.50
N ASP A 85 7.91 3.12 -10.04
CA ASP A 85 9.06 4.04 -10.12
C ASP A 85 9.51 4.49 -8.73
N ALA A 86 8.59 4.57 -7.77
CA ALA A 86 8.92 4.86 -6.37
C ALA A 86 9.63 3.70 -5.66
N LEU A 87 9.54 2.47 -6.17
CA LEU A 87 10.20 1.28 -5.63
C LEU A 87 11.52 0.93 -6.34
N ALA A 88 11.86 1.64 -7.42
CA ALA A 88 13.02 1.39 -8.26
C ALA A 88 14.34 1.87 -7.65
#